data_AF-A0A1V6GUT1-F1
#
_entry.id   AF-A0A1V6GUT1-F1
#
_cell.length_a   1.000
_cell.length_b   1.000
_cell.length_c   1.000
_cell.angle_alpha   90.00
_cell.angle_beta   90.00
_cell.angle_gamma   90.00
#
_symmetry.space_group_name_H-M   'P 1'
#
loop_
_entity.id
_entity.type
_entity.pdbx_description
1 polymer ?
#
loop_
_entity_poly.entity_id
_entity_poly.type
_entity_poly.pdbx_seq_one_letter_code
_entity_poly.pdbx_strand_id
1 'polypeptide(L)'
;MKERTKLDVEVFDLNKYKQIVLREPELVFPQKPPKRTTHTLRMFDGWGTKTDTATISLFNQLIEEACQDRVFDSDEMRRLSEIGIAKKVAVQQLKTALSDLVKHYYKDNNISWDEYKDLEEIAKLFGLNSSGFFPIIKEVVPELKIVCFTNDLTVNGQNVDRYETLFPWAVCNGFLPSDSVTKQTNLVVNCGPKNSVTGKITKAQAYGIEVTHISDFLKGKQPLFLGNK
;
A
#
# COMPACT_ATOMS: atom_id res chain seq x y z
N MET A 1 1.56 -16.27 36.39
CA MET A 1 2.92 -16.11 35.84
C MET A 1 2.82 -16.09 34.32
N LYS A 2 3.14 -14.97 33.66
CA LYS A 2 3.09 -14.83 32.20
C LYS A 2 4.51 -15.02 31.66
N GLU A 3 4.77 -16.12 30.97
CA GLU A 3 6.01 -16.29 30.22
C GLU A 3 6.05 -15.26 29.09
N ARG A 4 6.99 -14.31 29.19
CA ARG A 4 7.34 -13.40 28.11
C ARG A 4 8.46 -14.06 27.31
N THR A 5 8.16 -14.47 26.09
CA THR A 5 9.15 -14.99 25.16
C THR A 5 10.11 -13.85 24.79
N LYS A 6 11.36 -13.92 25.27
CA LYS A 6 12.45 -13.07 24.81
C LYS A 6 12.82 -13.51 23.39
N LEU A 7 12.64 -12.62 22.42
CA LEU A 7 13.19 -12.77 21.08
C LEU A 7 14.56 -12.08 21.08
N ASP A 8 15.63 -12.87 21.05
CA ASP A 8 16.98 -12.34 20.84
C ASP A 8 17.09 -11.96 19.34
N VAL A 9 16.91 -10.67 19.06
CA VAL A 9 17.23 -10.08 17.75
C VAL A 9 18.61 -9.45 17.90
N GLU A 10 19.59 -9.90 17.12
CA GLU A 10 20.92 -9.30 17.08
C GLU A 10 20.82 -7.81 16.73
N VAL A 11 21.23 -6.95 17.67
CA VAL A 11 21.32 -5.51 17.46
C VAL A 11 22.64 -5.23 16.75
N PHE A 12 22.57 -4.99 15.44
CA PHE A 12 23.72 -4.55 14.65
C PHE A 12 23.97 -3.04 14.86
N ASP A 13 25.21 -2.68 15.21
CA ASP A 13 25.66 -1.31 15.46
C ASP A 13 25.77 -0.50 14.14
N LEU A 14 24.88 0.48 13.98
CA LEU A 14 24.77 1.35 12.80
C LEU A 14 25.93 2.36 12.66
N ASN A 15 26.80 2.52 13.67
CA ASN A 15 27.88 3.52 13.60
C ASN A 15 29.02 3.13 12.65
N LYS A 16 29.06 1.88 12.18
CA LYS A 16 30.16 1.39 11.32
C LYS A 16 29.98 1.69 9.83
N TYR A 17 28.81 2.15 9.37
CA TYR A 17 28.52 2.35 7.94
C TYR A 17 28.25 3.81 7.52
N LYS A 18 28.38 4.77 8.44
CA LYS A 18 28.35 6.20 8.09
C LYS A 18 29.71 6.65 7.55
N GLN A 19 30.06 6.27 6.31
CA GLN A 19 30.94 7.05 5.44
C GLN A 19 31.08 6.40 4.06
N ILE A 20 30.08 6.58 3.19
CA ILE A 20 30.31 6.79 1.75
C ILE A 20 29.34 7.89 1.33
N VAL A 21 29.89 9.10 1.19
CA VAL A 21 29.20 10.27 0.62
C VAL A 21 29.30 10.15 -0.89
N LEU A 22 28.20 9.85 -1.56
CA LEU A 22 28.02 10.19 -2.97
C LEU A 22 26.96 11.29 -3.04
N ARG A 23 27.37 12.45 -3.56
CA ARG A 23 26.49 13.59 -3.84
C ARG A 23 25.59 13.21 -5.01
N GLU A 24 24.32 12.92 -4.74
CA GLU A 24 23.27 12.90 -5.75
C GLU A 24 22.64 14.30 -5.89
N PRO A 25 22.17 14.67 -7.09
CA PRO A 25 21.58 15.98 -7.33
C PRO A 25 20.31 16.15 -6.48
N GLU A 26 20.16 17.33 -5.85
CA GLU A 26 18.97 17.69 -5.10
C GLU A 26 17.72 17.56 -5.99
N LEU A 27 16.96 16.48 -5.80
CA LEU A 27 15.57 16.40 -6.21
C LEU A 27 14.81 17.44 -5.40
N VAL A 28 14.54 18.58 -6.04
CA VAL A 28 13.67 19.63 -5.51
C VAL A 28 12.26 19.06 -5.44
N PHE A 29 11.86 18.56 -4.27
CA PHE A 29 10.49 18.19 -4.01
C PHE A 29 9.62 19.47 -4.03
N PRO A 30 8.53 19.50 -4.82
CA PRO A 30 7.67 20.68 -4.88
C PRO A 30 7.12 21.00 -3.49
N GLN A 31 7.14 22.28 -3.15
CA GLN A 31 6.57 22.78 -1.90
C GLN A 31 5.11 22.35 -1.77
N LYS A 32 4.71 22.00 -0.55
CA LYS A 32 3.37 21.55 -0.20
C LYS A 32 2.31 22.48 -0.82
N PRO A 33 1.52 22.02 -1.79
CA PRO A 33 0.53 22.86 -2.45
C PRO A 33 -0.50 23.41 -1.44
N PRO A 34 -1.16 24.54 -1.74
CA PRO A 34 -2.26 25.06 -0.92
C PRO A 34 -3.27 23.94 -0.66
N LYS A 35 -3.93 23.96 0.51
CA LYS A 35 -4.96 22.97 0.89
C LYS A 35 -6.09 22.96 -0.15
N ARG A 36 -5.94 22.15 -1.20
CA ARG A 36 -6.99 21.84 -2.16
C ARG A 36 -7.98 20.90 -1.49
N THR A 37 -9.26 21.12 -1.72
CA THR A 37 -10.30 20.18 -1.29
C THR A 37 -10.18 18.94 -2.16
N THR A 38 -9.62 17.85 -1.61
CA THR A 38 -9.43 16.61 -2.35
C THR A 38 -10.75 15.85 -2.44
N HIS A 39 -11.26 15.66 -3.66
CA HIS A 39 -12.39 14.77 -3.91
C HIS A 39 -11.93 13.35 -4.21
N THR A 40 -12.83 12.37 -4.06
CA THR A 40 -12.58 10.98 -4.46
C THR A 40 -13.73 10.48 -5.33
N LEU A 41 -13.45 9.57 -6.25
CA LEU A 41 -14.49 9.00 -7.12
C LEU A 41 -15.46 8.06 -6.38
N ARG A 42 -15.21 7.78 -5.10
CA ARG A 42 -16.07 6.91 -4.27
C ARG A 42 -17.51 7.43 -4.17
N MET A 43 -17.68 8.74 -4.11
CA MET A 43 -18.97 9.41 -3.96
C MET A 43 -19.45 10.09 -5.24
N PHE A 44 -18.75 9.92 -6.36
CA PHE A 44 -19.13 10.54 -7.61
C PHE A 44 -20.43 9.91 -8.14
N ASP A 45 -21.42 10.73 -8.46
CA ASP A 45 -22.74 10.35 -8.95
C ASP A 45 -23.03 10.86 -10.37
N GLY A 46 -22.21 11.78 -10.91
CA GLY A 46 -22.28 12.34 -12.26
C GLY A 46 -21.92 11.37 -13.39
N TRP A 47 -22.11 10.06 -13.22
CA TRP A 47 -21.91 9.07 -14.27
C TRP A 47 -22.95 9.22 -15.38
N GLY A 48 -22.57 8.95 -16.63
CA GLY A 48 -23.49 8.94 -17.75
C GLY A 48 -23.58 7.58 -18.45
N THR A 49 -23.76 7.61 -19.76
CA THR A 49 -23.98 6.41 -20.60
C THR A 49 -23.02 6.30 -21.78
N LYS A 50 -22.14 7.30 -21.98
CA LYS A 50 -21.25 7.35 -23.15
C LYS A 50 -20.12 6.33 -23.04
N THR A 51 -19.78 5.71 -24.16
CA THR A 51 -18.72 4.68 -24.26
C THR A 51 -17.85 4.85 -25.51
N ASP A 52 -17.99 5.97 -26.23
CA ASP A 52 -17.21 6.24 -27.42
C ASP A 52 -15.74 6.59 -27.10
N THR A 53 -14.88 6.44 -28.10
CA THR A 53 -13.43 6.64 -27.96
C THR A 53 -13.06 8.06 -27.54
N ALA A 54 -13.79 9.09 -27.99
CA ALA A 54 -13.49 10.47 -27.62
C ALA A 54 -13.80 10.72 -26.14
N THR A 55 -14.96 10.23 -25.67
CA THR A 55 -15.32 10.25 -24.24
C THR A 55 -14.29 9.53 -23.38
N ILE A 56 -13.85 8.33 -23.79
CA ILE A 56 -12.84 7.56 -23.06
C ILE A 56 -11.50 8.31 -23.00
N SER A 57 -11.08 8.93 -24.12
CA SER A 57 -9.83 9.68 -24.18
C SER A 57 -9.85 10.90 -23.27
N LEU A 58 -10.96 11.66 -23.25
CA LEU A 58 -11.14 12.79 -22.35
C LEU A 58 -11.16 12.37 -20.88
N PHE A 59 -11.80 11.24 -20.58
CA PHE A 59 -11.77 10.67 -19.24
C PHE A 59 -10.33 10.31 -18.82
N ASN A 60 -9.59 9.60 -19.68
CA ASN A 60 -8.22 9.19 -19.38
C ASN A 60 -7.29 10.40 -19.16
N GLN A 61 -7.46 11.47 -19.93
CA GLN A 61 -6.72 12.72 -19.70
C GLN A 61 -6.97 13.29 -18.30
N LEU A 62 -8.22 13.31 -17.84
CA LEU A 62 -8.55 13.76 -16.48
C LEU A 62 -7.97 12.85 -15.40
N ILE A 63 -7.92 11.54 -15.66
CA ILE A 63 -7.28 10.58 -14.75
C ILE A 63 -5.77 10.80 -14.69
N GLU A 64 -5.13 11.09 -15.82
CA GLU A 64 -3.70 11.40 -15.87
C GLU A 64 -3.37 12.70 -15.14
N GLU A 65 -4.17 13.76 -15.35
CA GLU A 65 -4.08 15.04 -14.62
C GLU A 65 -4.17 14.81 -13.09
N ALA A 66 -5.24 14.14 -12.64
CA ALA A 66 -5.48 13.84 -11.23
C ALA A 66 -4.46 12.88 -10.61
N CYS A 67 -3.92 11.95 -11.41
CA CYS A 67 -2.77 11.17 -10.99
C CYS A 67 -1.63 12.14 -10.70
N GLN A 68 -1.17 12.95 -11.66
CA GLN A 68 0.02 13.78 -11.50
C GLN A 68 0.02 14.67 -10.25
N ASP A 69 -1.12 15.27 -9.90
CA ASP A 69 -1.23 16.17 -8.74
C ASP A 69 -1.86 15.51 -7.49
N ARG A 70 -2.23 14.23 -7.59
CA ARG A 70 -2.86 13.39 -6.55
C ARG A 70 -4.18 13.94 -6.03
N VAL A 71 -4.89 14.73 -6.83
CA VAL A 71 -6.13 15.40 -6.42
C VAL A 71 -7.18 15.29 -7.52
N PHE A 72 -8.43 15.11 -7.13
CA PHE A 72 -9.55 15.52 -7.96
C PHE A 72 -10.05 16.84 -7.40
N ASP A 73 -9.81 17.93 -8.12
CA ASP A 73 -10.33 19.23 -7.74
C ASP A 73 -11.79 19.43 -8.20
N SER A 74 -12.38 20.57 -7.87
CA SER A 74 -13.79 20.81 -8.16
C SER A 74 -14.06 21.02 -9.66
N ASP A 75 -13.08 21.53 -10.41
CA ASP A 75 -13.20 21.74 -11.85
C ASP A 75 -13.05 20.40 -12.60
N GLU A 76 -12.15 19.52 -12.18
CA GLU A 76 -12.01 18.16 -12.71
C GLU A 76 -13.27 17.33 -12.44
N MET A 77 -13.83 17.41 -11.23
CA MET A 77 -15.10 16.73 -10.90
C MET A 77 -16.28 17.26 -11.73
N ARG A 78 -16.30 18.58 -12.03
CA ARG A 78 -17.29 19.15 -12.96
C ARG A 78 -17.09 18.61 -14.37
N ARG A 79 -15.86 18.64 -14.90
CA ARG A 79 -15.52 18.12 -16.24
C ARG A 79 -15.86 16.64 -16.37
N LEU A 80 -15.57 15.83 -15.36
CA LEU A 80 -15.95 14.41 -15.30
C LEU A 80 -17.47 14.21 -15.45
N SER A 81 -18.27 15.07 -14.80
CA SER A 81 -19.75 15.02 -14.89
C SER A 81 -20.25 15.38 -16.28
N GLU A 82 -19.65 16.37 -16.92
CA GLU A 82 -20.03 16.83 -18.26
C GLU A 82 -19.71 15.80 -19.35
N ILE A 83 -18.63 15.04 -19.18
CA ILE A 83 -18.26 13.94 -20.09
C ILE A 83 -19.38 12.90 -20.12
N GLY A 84 -19.93 12.51 -18.95
CA GLY A 84 -21.03 11.55 -18.86
C GLY A 84 -20.62 10.14 -19.31
N ILE A 85 -19.42 9.70 -18.93
CA ILE A 85 -18.92 8.35 -19.22
C ILE A 85 -19.71 7.29 -18.45
N ALA A 86 -19.95 6.14 -19.09
CA ALA A 86 -20.57 5.00 -18.43
C ALA A 86 -19.68 4.49 -17.28
N LYS A 87 -20.26 4.37 -16.08
CA LYS A 87 -19.55 3.93 -14.86
C LYS A 87 -18.73 2.66 -15.05
N LYS A 88 -19.28 1.67 -15.76
CA LYS A 88 -18.58 0.39 -16.03
C LYS A 88 -17.30 0.61 -16.84
N VAL A 89 -17.34 1.49 -17.84
CA VAL A 89 -16.18 1.83 -18.69
C VAL A 89 -15.17 2.63 -17.88
N ALA A 90 -15.61 3.64 -17.12
CA ALA A 90 -14.74 4.41 -16.24
C ALA A 90 -13.98 3.52 -15.24
N VAL A 91 -14.69 2.61 -14.55
CA VAL A 91 -14.05 1.65 -13.63
C VAL A 91 -13.01 0.78 -14.33
N GLN A 92 -13.26 0.37 -15.58
CA GLN A 92 -12.27 -0.38 -16.35
C GLN A 92 -11.04 0.46 -16.68
N GLN A 93 -11.20 1.72 -17.07
CA GLN A 93 -10.07 2.61 -17.36
C GLN A 93 -9.24 2.91 -16.10
N LEU A 94 -9.90 3.15 -14.96
CA LEU A 94 -9.22 3.35 -13.67
C LEU A 94 -8.38 2.12 -13.28
N LYS A 95 -8.91 0.92 -13.51
CA LYS A 95 -8.16 -0.33 -13.29
C LYS A 95 -6.94 -0.40 -14.20
N THR A 96 -7.09 -0.11 -15.49
CA THR A 96 -5.98 -0.10 -16.44
C THR A 96 -4.89 0.89 -16.02
N ALA A 97 -5.27 2.13 -15.68
CA ALA A 97 -4.32 3.16 -15.22
C ALA A 97 -3.55 2.71 -13.98
N LEU A 98 -4.24 2.15 -12.98
CA LEU A 98 -3.59 1.63 -11.78
C LEU A 98 -2.69 0.42 -12.09
N SER A 99 -3.12 -0.49 -12.97
CA SER A 99 -2.30 -1.62 -13.40
C SER A 99 -0.99 -1.16 -14.05
N ASP A 100 -1.05 -0.13 -14.89
CA ASP A 100 0.13 0.40 -15.57
C ASP A 100 1.09 1.10 -14.60
N LEU A 101 0.58 1.78 -13.58
CA LEU A 101 1.38 2.31 -12.48
C LEU A 101 2.07 1.21 -11.67
N VAL A 102 1.35 0.12 -11.36
CA VAL A 102 1.94 -1.03 -10.65
C VAL A 102 3.09 -1.63 -11.48
N LYS A 103 2.91 -1.81 -12.80
CA LYS A 103 3.98 -2.28 -13.69
C LYS A 103 5.18 -1.33 -13.70
N HIS A 104 4.90 -0.02 -13.70
CA HIS A 104 5.94 1.00 -13.69
C HIS A 104 6.80 0.93 -12.42
N TYR A 105 6.17 0.88 -11.25
CA TYR A 105 6.89 0.80 -9.98
C TYR A 105 7.56 -0.56 -9.75
N TYR A 106 6.99 -1.65 -10.27
CA TYR A 106 7.58 -2.98 -10.11
C TYR A 106 8.66 -3.32 -11.15
N LYS A 107 9.12 -2.37 -11.96
CA LYS A 107 10.07 -2.63 -13.06
C LYS A 107 11.36 -3.33 -12.61
N ASP A 108 11.81 -3.05 -11.39
CA ASP A 108 13.03 -3.61 -10.80
C ASP A 108 12.76 -4.79 -9.84
N ASN A 109 11.59 -5.45 -9.98
CA ASN A 109 11.09 -6.53 -9.12
C ASN A 109 10.98 -6.15 -7.63
N ASN A 110 10.82 -4.86 -7.37
CA ASN A 110 10.66 -4.34 -6.02
C ASN A 110 9.77 -3.10 -6.08
N ILE A 111 8.89 -2.92 -5.09
CA ILE A 111 8.15 -1.68 -4.88
C ILE A 111 8.75 -1.08 -3.61
N SER A 112 9.20 0.17 -3.64
CA SER A 112 9.65 0.87 -2.45
C SER A 112 8.48 1.27 -1.54
N TRP A 113 8.77 1.65 -0.29
CA TRP A 113 7.72 2.11 0.63
C TRP A 113 7.01 3.37 0.12
N ASP A 114 7.74 4.27 -0.53
CA ASP A 114 7.17 5.51 -1.08
C ASP A 114 6.26 5.23 -2.28
N GLU A 115 6.68 4.34 -3.19
CA GLU A 115 5.83 3.90 -4.32
C GLU A 115 4.60 3.14 -3.84
N TYR A 116 4.71 2.33 -2.78
CA TYR A 116 3.55 1.66 -2.20
C TYR A 116 2.53 2.66 -1.63
N LYS A 117 3.00 3.67 -0.86
CA LYS A 117 2.12 4.72 -0.31
C LYS A 117 1.44 5.50 -1.43
N ASP A 118 2.19 5.79 -2.49
CA ASP A 118 1.68 6.48 -3.67
C ASP A 118 0.58 5.66 -4.38
N LEU A 119 0.80 4.37 -4.59
CA LEU A 119 -0.23 3.46 -5.13
C LEU A 119 -1.48 3.40 -4.25
N GLU A 120 -1.33 3.38 -2.92
CA GLU A 120 -2.47 3.40 -2.00
C GLU A 120 -3.24 4.73 -2.07
N GLU A 121 -2.54 5.85 -2.23
CA GLU A 121 -3.14 7.18 -2.37
C GLU A 121 -3.93 7.29 -3.67
N ILE A 122 -3.36 6.88 -4.79
CA ILE A 122 -4.05 6.85 -6.10
C ILE A 122 -5.24 5.90 -6.06
N ALA A 123 -5.11 4.72 -5.44
CA ALA A 123 -6.22 3.80 -5.29
C ALA A 123 -7.39 4.44 -4.51
N LYS A 124 -7.09 5.16 -3.42
CA LYS A 124 -8.11 5.90 -2.65
C LYS A 124 -8.73 7.03 -3.47
N LEU A 125 -7.92 7.75 -4.25
CA LEU A 125 -8.38 8.80 -5.16
C LEU A 125 -9.41 8.26 -6.17
N PHE A 126 -9.14 7.07 -6.72
CA PHE A 126 -10.04 6.33 -7.62
C PHE A 126 -11.25 5.71 -6.90
N GLY A 127 -11.37 5.89 -5.59
CA GLY A 127 -12.45 5.34 -4.78
C GLY A 127 -12.33 3.82 -4.52
N LEU A 128 -11.15 3.25 -4.75
CA LEU A 128 -10.86 1.85 -4.45
C LEU A 128 -10.45 1.71 -2.98
N ASN A 129 -10.92 0.62 -2.37
CA ASN A 129 -10.44 0.18 -1.05
C ASN A 129 -9.51 -1.04 -1.22
N SER A 130 -9.01 -1.61 -0.12
CA SER A 130 -8.16 -2.80 -0.15
C SER A 130 -8.76 -3.98 -0.95
N SER A 131 -10.10 -4.13 -0.98
CA SER A 131 -10.75 -5.21 -1.74
C SER A 131 -10.79 -4.97 -3.25
N GLY A 132 -10.60 -3.73 -3.71
CA GLY A 132 -10.44 -3.38 -5.12
C GLY A 132 -8.98 -3.20 -5.53
N PHE A 133 -8.13 -2.71 -4.63
CA PHE A 133 -6.70 -2.44 -4.87
C PHE A 133 -5.87 -3.72 -5.01
N PHE A 134 -5.93 -4.61 -4.03
CA PHE A 134 -5.09 -5.81 -4.02
C PHE A 134 -5.34 -6.81 -5.16
N PRO A 135 -6.58 -7.02 -5.66
CA PRO A 135 -6.78 -7.82 -6.86
C PRO A 135 -6.00 -7.31 -8.08
N ILE A 136 -5.93 -5.99 -8.25
CA ILE A 136 -5.23 -5.36 -9.38
C ILE A 136 -3.73 -5.63 -9.26
N ILE A 137 -3.15 -5.43 -8.08
CA ILE A 137 -1.73 -5.74 -7.86
C ILE A 137 -1.43 -7.20 -8.15
N LYS A 138 -2.26 -8.14 -7.68
CA LYS A 138 -2.05 -9.57 -7.94
C LYS A 138 -2.20 -9.97 -9.39
N GLU A 139 -3.06 -9.29 -10.14
CA GLU A 139 -3.20 -9.53 -11.58
C GLU A 139 -1.93 -9.12 -12.33
N VAL A 140 -1.29 -8.02 -11.90
CA VAL A 140 -0.08 -7.47 -12.52
C VAL A 140 1.18 -8.18 -12.04
N VAL A 141 1.26 -8.48 -10.75
CA VAL A 141 2.43 -9.02 -10.04
C VAL A 141 1.99 -10.19 -9.14
N PRO A 142 1.70 -11.36 -9.72
CA PRO A 142 1.13 -12.50 -8.99
C PRO A 142 2.04 -13.09 -7.90
N GLU A 143 3.35 -12.91 -8.02
CA GLU A 143 4.35 -13.36 -7.08
C GLU A 143 4.41 -12.51 -5.80
N LEU A 144 3.90 -11.28 -5.85
CA LEU A 144 3.97 -10.34 -4.74
C LEU A 144 3.00 -10.73 -3.64
N LYS A 145 3.54 -11.06 -2.46
CA LYS A 145 2.76 -11.59 -1.34
C LYS A 145 2.16 -10.48 -0.49
N ILE A 146 0.85 -10.51 -0.30
CA ILE A 146 0.15 -9.59 0.60
C ILE A 146 0.18 -10.16 2.01
N VAL A 147 0.74 -9.39 2.95
CA VAL A 147 0.87 -9.75 4.37
C VAL A 147 0.01 -8.86 5.25
N CYS A 148 -0.66 -9.43 6.24
CA CYS A 148 -1.40 -8.66 7.25
C CYS A 148 -0.84 -8.93 8.64
N PHE A 149 -0.46 -7.86 9.35
CA PHE A 149 0.03 -7.95 10.71
C PHE A 149 -1.12 -7.79 11.72
N THR A 150 -1.12 -8.60 12.77
CA THR A 150 -2.07 -8.50 13.89
C THR A 150 -1.44 -7.76 15.07
N ASN A 151 -2.28 -7.15 15.92
CA ASN A 151 -1.85 -6.47 17.14
C ASN A 151 -0.72 -5.45 16.91
N ASP A 152 -0.18 -4.91 18.01
CA ASP A 152 1.04 -4.12 17.97
C ASP A 152 2.24 -5.04 18.17
N LEU A 153 3.30 -4.80 17.41
CA LEU A 153 4.54 -5.53 17.57
C LEU A 153 5.37 -4.89 18.67
N THR A 154 5.89 -5.69 19.59
CA THR A 154 6.89 -5.26 20.57
C THR A 154 8.17 -6.06 20.37
N VAL A 155 9.31 -5.39 20.21
CA VAL A 155 10.64 -5.99 20.09
C VAL A 155 11.52 -5.39 21.18
N ASN A 156 12.18 -6.23 21.98
CA ASN A 156 13.03 -5.78 23.10
C ASN A 156 12.34 -4.82 24.09
N GLY A 157 11.03 -4.96 24.29
CA GLY A 157 10.24 -4.10 25.17
C GLY A 157 9.85 -2.75 24.55
N GLN A 158 10.24 -2.47 23.31
CA GLN A 158 9.85 -1.28 22.56
C GLN A 158 8.72 -1.61 21.59
N ASN A 159 7.70 -0.75 21.55
CA ASN A 159 6.64 -0.84 20.56
C ASN A 159 7.22 -0.46 19.18
N VAL A 160 6.95 -1.30 18.19
CA VAL A 160 7.34 -1.07 16.80
C VAL A 160 6.16 -0.44 16.07
N ASP A 161 6.35 0.79 15.61
CA ASP A 161 5.30 1.46 14.85
C ASP A 161 5.03 0.73 13.54
N ARG A 162 3.75 0.55 13.25
CA ARG A 162 3.30 -0.22 12.10
C ARG A 162 3.66 0.47 10.78
N TYR A 163 3.42 1.77 10.68
CA TYR A 163 3.53 2.52 9.42
C TYR A 163 4.91 3.16 9.24
N GLU A 164 5.59 3.50 10.33
CA GLU A 164 6.93 4.08 10.30
C GLU A 164 8.03 3.02 10.23
N THR A 165 7.77 1.77 10.65
CA THR A 165 8.82 0.75 10.74
C THR A 165 8.41 -0.60 10.13
N LEU A 166 7.35 -1.23 10.62
CA LEU A 166 7.03 -2.62 10.24
C LEU A 166 6.61 -2.77 8.78
N PHE A 167 5.77 -1.86 8.27
CA PHE A 167 5.30 -1.86 6.89
C PHE A 167 6.41 -1.55 5.89
N PRO A 168 7.21 -0.48 6.06
CA PRO A 168 8.40 -0.25 5.23
C PRO A 168 9.32 -1.46 5.19
N TRP A 169 9.60 -2.06 6.36
CA TRP A 169 10.45 -3.24 6.44
C TRP A 169 9.85 -4.45 5.69
N ALA A 170 8.53 -4.67 5.79
CA ALA A 170 7.86 -5.75 5.07
C ALA A 170 8.00 -5.58 3.55
N VAL A 171 7.84 -4.33 3.07
CA VAL A 171 8.03 -3.95 1.67
C VAL A 171 9.46 -4.23 1.21
N CYS A 172 10.48 -3.83 1.98
CA CYS A 172 11.88 -4.15 1.69
C CYS A 172 12.19 -5.66 1.64
N ASN A 173 11.35 -6.49 2.26
CA ASN A 173 11.47 -7.95 2.24
C ASN A 173 10.53 -8.62 1.22
N GLY A 174 9.97 -7.86 0.26
CA GLY A 174 9.17 -8.39 -0.84
C GLY A 174 7.72 -8.72 -0.47
N PHE A 175 7.16 -8.07 0.55
CA PHE A 175 5.76 -8.22 0.94
C PHE A 175 5.00 -6.90 0.84
N LEU A 176 3.73 -6.96 0.42
CA LEU A 176 2.85 -5.81 0.54
C LEU A 176 2.04 -5.87 1.82
N PRO A 177 2.26 -4.94 2.77
CA PRO A 177 1.45 -4.91 3.97
C PRO A 177 0.00 -4.56 3.66
N SER A 178 -0.91 -5.03 4.50
CA SER A 178 -2.32 -4.71 4.48
C SER A 178 -2.81 -4.57 5.92
N ASP A 179 -3.64 -3.56 6.17
CA ASP A 179 -4.30 -3.41 7.46
C ASP A 179 -5.45 -4.39 7.68
N SER A 180 -5.95 -5.00 6.61
CA SER A 180 -7.12 -5.87 6.64
C SER A 180 -6.86 -7.24 6.03
N VAL A 181 -7.42 -8.27 6.66
CA VAL A 181 -7.46 -9.61 6.09
C VAL A 181 -8.57 -9.67 5.04
N THR A 182 -8.20 -9.95 3.80
CA THR A 182 -9.09 -10.15 2.66
C THR A 182 -8.84 -11.52 2.04
N LYS A 183 -9.69 -11.95 1.10
CA LYS A 183 -9.43 -13.18 0.32
C LYS A 183 -8.15 -13.11 -0.53
N GLN A 184 -7.61 -11.91 -0.74
CA GLN A 184 -6.34 -11.72 -1.44
C GLN A 184 -5.13 -11.79 -0.52
N THR A 185 -5.30 -11.74 0.80
CA THR A 185 -4.18 -11.84 1.74
C THR A 185 -3.52 -13.21 1.61
N ASN A 186 -2.20 -13.24 1.43
CA ASN A 186 -1.44 -14.48 1.32
C ASN A 186 -1.02 -15.01 2.68
N LEU A 187 -0.70 -14.12 3.61
CA LEU A 187 -0.16 -14.46 4.92
C LEU A 187 -0.68 -13.53 6.01
N VAL A 188 -1.01 -14.07 7.18
CA VAL A 188 -1.24 -13.29 8.39
C VAL A 188 -0.11 -13.55 9.38
N VAL A 189 0.46 -12.48 9.90
CA VAL A 189 1.55 -12.52 10.89
C VAL A 189 1.00 -12.14 12.25
N ASN A 190 1.02 -13.10 13.18
CA ASN A 190 0.63 -12.88 14.56
C ASN A 190 1.76 -12.18 15.32
N CYS A 191 1.60 -10.89 15.63
CA CYS A 191 2.56 -10.12 16.43
C CYS A 191 2.26 -10.14 17.93
N GLY A 192 1.15 -10.77 18.35
CA GLY A 192 0.84 -11.01 19.76
C GLY A 192 1.47 -12.30 20.30
N PRO A 193 1.08 -12.74 21.51
CA PRO A 193 1.46 -14.06 22.02
C PRO A 193 1.11 -15.19 21.04
N LYS A 194 1.88 -16.29 21.03
CA LYS A 194 1.67 -17.42 20.11
C LYS A 194 0.25 -18.01 20.12
N ASN A 195 -0.40 -18.00 21.30
CA ASN A 195 -1.77 -18.47 21.51
C ASN A 195 -2.83 -17.36 21.35
N SER A 196 -2.45 -16.16 20.91
CA SER A 196 -3.38 -15.06 20.70
C SER A 196 -4.39 -15.40 19.60
N VAL A 197 -5.67 -15.24 19.88
CA VAL A 197 -6.74 -15.29 18.88
C VAL A 197 -7.24 -13.87 18.68
N THR A 198 -7.18 -13.37 17.45
CA THR A 198 -7.68 -12.05 17.06
C THR A 198 -8.71 -12.19 15.96
N GLY A 199 -9.57 -11.20 15.76
CA GLY A 199 -10.52 -11.20 14.65
C GLY A 199 -9.85 -11.38 13.28
N LYS A 200 -8.60 -10.89 13.12
CA LYS A 200 -7.79 -11.11 11.91
C LYS A 200 -7.39 -12.59 11.75
N ILE A 201 -6.96 -13.25 12.83
CA ILE A 201 -6.59 -14.68 12.80
C ILE A 201 -7.82 -15.55 12.51
N THR A 202 -8.94 -15.30 13.21
CA THR A 202 -10.20 -16.02 12.96
C THR A 202 -10.66 -15.85 11.51
N LYS A 203 -10.56 -14.64 10.96
CA LYS A 203 -10.90 -14.37 9.56
C LYS A 203 -9.94 -15.06 8.58
N ALA A 204 -8.64 -15.10 8.88
CA ALA A 204 -7.65 -15.80 8.07
C ALA A 204 -7.94 -17.30 8.00
N GLN A 205 -8.22 -17.92 9.16
CA GLN A 205 -8.62 -19.33 9.26
C GLN A 205 -9.88 -19.62 8.42
N ALA A 206 -10.90 -18.75 8.50
CA ALA A 206 -12.13 -18.90 7.72
C ALA A 206 -11.90 -18.81 6.20
N TYR A 207 -10.82 -18.15 5.77
CA TYR A 207 -10.42 -18.06 4.36
C TYR A 207 -9.36 -19.09 3.96
N GLY A 208 -8.90 -19.95 4.88
CA GLY A 208 -7.81 -20.90 4.62
C GLY A 208 -6.45 -20.22 4.40
N ILE A 209 -6.25 -19.02 4.94
CA ILE A 209 -5.02 -18.23 4.81
C ILE A 209 -4.03 -18.65 5.90
N GLU A 210 -2.77 -18.81 5.52
CA GLU A 210 -1.68 -19.16 6.44
C GLU A 210 -1.53 -18.12 7.55
N VAL A 211 -1.35 -18.59 8.78
CA VAL A 211 -1.04 -17.76 9.95
C VAL A 211 0.30 -18.20 10.50
N THR A 212 1.26 -17.28 10.56
CA THR A 212 2.59 -17.51 11.16
C THR A 212 2.81 -16.58 12.34
N HIS A 213 3.64 -16.98 13.30
CA HIS A 213 4.03 -16.09 14.39
C HIS A 213 5.17 -15.16 13.94
N ILE A 214 5.22 -13.94 14.47
CA ILE A 214 6.24 -12.94 14.09
C ILE A 214 7.67 -13.49 14.23
N SER A 215 7.95 -14.31 15.26
CA SER A 215 9.28 -14.92 15.43
C SER A 215 9.72 -15.77 14.25
N ASP A 216 8.80 -16.48 13.62
CA ASP A 216 9.08 -17.35 12.48
C ASP A 216 9.08 -16.55 11.19
N PHE A 217 8.21 -15.54 11.10
CA PHE A 217 8.18 -14.60 10.00
C PHE A 217 9.51 -13.84 9.84
N LEU A 218 10.15 -13.41 10.93
CA LEU A 218 11.40 -12.65 10.88
C LEU A 218 12.63 -13.50 10.50
N LYS A 219 12.56 -14.83 10.57
CA LYS A 219 13.72 -15.71 10.28
C LYS A 219 14.15 -15.59 8.81
N GLY A 220 15.46 -15.45 8.59
CA GLY A 220 16.08 -15.39 7.26
C GLY A 220 15.78 -14.12 6.47
N LYS A 221 15.25 -13.08 7.12
CA LYS A 221 14.95 -11.77 6.52
C LYS A 221 15.96 -10.71 6.96
N GLN A 222 15.95 -9.57 6.28
CA GLN A 222 16.77 -8.44 6.71
C GLN A 222 16.41 -8.04 8.15
N PRO A 223 17.39 -7.61 8.98
CA PRO A 223 17.11 -7.20 10.34
C PRO A 223 16.06 -6.09 10.40
N LEU A 224 15.16 -6.17 11.38
CA LEU A 224 14.23 -5.09 11.67
C LEU A 224 14.97 -4.03 12.48
N PHE A 225 15.34 -2.92 11.85
CA PHE A 225 16.04 -1.82 12.53
C PHE A 225 15.05 -0.96 13.30
N LEU A 226 15.22 -0.90 14.62
CA LEU A 226 14.54 0.06 15.48
C LEU A 226 15.43 1.30 15.52
N GLY A 227 14.99 2.41 14.93
CA GLY A 227 15.72 3.68 15.05
C GLY A 227 15.90 4.01 16.53
N ASN A 228 17.13 4.32 16.96
CA ASN A 228 17.36 4.86 18.30
C ASN A 228 16.60 6.19 18.38
N LYS A 229 15.49 6.21 19.14
CA LYS A 229 14.85 7.47 19.55
C LYS A 229 15.65 8.11 20.67
#